data_AF-A0A5P0ZXE0-F1
#
_entry.id   AF-A0A5P0ZXE0-F1
#
_cell.length_a   1.000
_cell.length_b   1.000
_cell.length_c   1.000
_cell.angle_alpha   90.00
_cell.angle_beta   90.00
_cell.angle_gamma   90.00
#
_symmetry.space_group_name_H-M   'P 1'
#
loop_
_entity.id
_entity.type
_entity.pdbx_description
1 polymer ?
#
loop_
_entity_poly.entity_id
_entity_poly.type
_entity_poly.pdbx_seq_one_letter_code
_entity_poly.pdbx_strand_id
1 'polypeptide(L)'
;MKDKKDLKTRTKSEHYLLIGAGVVGVLTAVIFFVMLSRGVVNAVVTSKISSQYQDKELEVLKTNLNYKSLDFIGKLIDVSDGYVVTPSNIKKYQELEDYIQARKNRTKDVNGLYNGKSYYKDSVTSDKINSLDKTLLKEKNQDVYQKQRNKLDTIQIWFEQTQDADKYLNKTWNKFNSDKDSLSFKKISMVNTYYKLIKNKTAKNNWKSAVGQMDQYFANHQNESSRVAAVKAELEALKKSPLTQDYTPANVDIVSSMNSTSGASDNLSQAGITAKNVLYYNSSKNTLALMTRVSGKYVAEDGYSTVLSSQVSSGKYTIKKIVDANSSDAIITDSSNSNFGEYVSNASEDDLKELNVTDPDNTTEDFNSATPVFWFKNNSALTSSIYFGDSSTIGFIYAGGTSYNNGMQISSSDLSNLMSQISSGITFYVN
;
A
#
# COMPACT_ATOMS: atom_id res chain seq x y z
N MET A 1 -84.95 -35.09 62.91
CA MET A 1 -83.60 -35.49 63.35
C MET A 1 -83.23 -36.73 62.55
N LYS A 2 -82.22 -36.64 61.67
CA LYS A 2 -81.76 -37.74 60.82
C LYS A 2 -80.34 -38.10 61.24
N ASP A 3 -80.17 -39.37 61.59
CA ASP A 3 -78.94 -39.96 62.10
C ASP A 3 -77.81 -39.96 61.06
N LYS A 4 -76.62 -39.60 61.56
CA LYS A 4 -75.33 -39.84 60.94
C LYS A 4 -74.99 -41.33 61.12
N LYS A 5 -74.68 -42.03 60.03
CA LYS A 5 -73.89 -43.27 60.09
C LYS A 5 -72.67 -43.17 59.20
N ASP A 6 -71.54 -43.24 59.88
CA ASP A 6 -70.18 -43.45 59.38
C ASP A 6 -70.11 -44.57 58.34
N LEU A 7 -69.34 -44.33 57.28
CA LEU A 7 -68.70 -45.36 56.47
C LEU A 7 -67.20 -45.04 56.38
N LYS A 8 -66.51 -45.27 57.49
CA LYS A 8 -65.07 -45.56 57.52
C LYS A 8 -64.88 -47.03 57.13
N THR A 9 -64.48 -47.28 55.90
CA THR A 9 -63.78 -48.52 55.52
C THR A 9 -62.63 -48.16 54.58
N ARG A 10 -61.45 -47.95 55.18
CA ARG A 10 -60.16 -47.88 54.48
C ARG A 10 -59.71 -49.30 54.17
N THR A 11 -59.82 -49.73 52.93
CA THR A 11 -59.21 -50.97 52.44
C THR A 11 -57.73 -50.72 52.13
N LYS A 12 -56.84 -51.56 52.67
CA LYS A 12 -55.37 -51.43 52.54
C LYS A 12 -54.87 -51.41 51.08
N SER A 13 -55.64 -51.86 50.09
CA SER A 13 -55.22 -51.87 48.67
C SER A 13 -55.30 -50.51 47.97
N GLU A 14 -56.22 -49.61 48.38
CA GLU A 14 -56.30 -48.26 47.81
C GLU A 14 -55.10 -47.40 48.20
N HIS A 15 -54.51 -47.67 49.38
CA HIS A 15 -53.31 -46.97 49.84
C HIS A 15 -52.07 -47.37 49.03
N TYR A 16 -51.90 -48.65 48.67
CA TYR A 16 -50.79 -49.09 47.82
C TYR A 16 -50.96 -48.66 46.35
N LEU A 17 -52.19 -48.57 45.84
CA LEU A 17 -52.47 -48.02 44.50
C LEU A 17 -52.26 -46.51 44.41
N LEU A 18 -52.66 -45.73 45.43
CA LEU A 18 -52.41 -44.29 45.49
C LEU A 18 -50.92 -43.96 45.70
N ILE A 19 -50.20 -44.76 46.50
CA ILE A 19 -48.74 -44.62 46.66
C ILE A 19 -48.02 -45.02 45.37
N GLY A 20 -48.43 -46.10 44.70
CA GLY A 20 -47.87 -46.52 43.41
C GLY A 20 -48.10 -45.50 42.29
N ALA A 21 -49.29 -44.93 42.19
CA ALA A 21 -49.61 -43.86 41.23
C ALA A 21 -48.87 -42.55 41.56
N GLY A 22 -48.66 -42.24 42.84
CA GLY A 22 -47.85 -41.10 43.29
C GLY A 22 -46.37 -41.27 42.95
N VAL A 23 -45.81 -42.47 43.12
CA VAL A 23 -44.42 -42.78 42.75
C VAL A 23 -44.24 -42.74 41.23
N VAL A 24 -45.17 -43.29 40.45
CA VAL A 24 -45.15 -43.20 38.98
C VAL A 24 -45.32 -41.76 38.52
N GLY A 25 -46.21 -40.98 39.14
CA GLY A 25 -46.40 -39.55 38.85
C GLY A 25 -45.16 -38.70 39.16
N VAL A 26 -44.48 -38.95 40.28
CA VAL A 26 -43.21 -38.31 40.64
C VAL A 26 -42.10 -38.73 39.68
N LEU A 27 -41.97 -40.02 39.35
CA LEU A 27 -41.02 -40.51 38.34
C LEU A 27 -41.27 -39.87 36.98
N THR A 28 -42.53 -39.79 36.55
CA THR A 28 -42.90 -39.18 35.26
C THR A 28 -42.64 -37.68 35.27
N ALA A 29 -42.92 -36.98 36.38
CA ALA A 29 -42.62 -35.55 36.54
C ALA A 29 -41.12 -35.27 36.59
N VAL A 30 -40.33 -36.11 37.26
CA VAL A 30 -38.85 -36.03 37.28
C VAL A 30 -38.32 -36.31 35.87
N ILE A 31 -38.84 -37.30 35.16
CA ILE A 31 -38.48 -37.57 33.76
C ILE A 31 -38.86 -36.38 32.88
N PHE A 32 -40.04 -35.77 33.05
CA PHE A 32 -40.47 -34.60 32.30
C PHE A 32 -39.62 -33.37 32.63
N PHE A 33 -39.24 -33.17 33.89
CA PHE A 33 -38.39 -32.06 34.33
C PHE A 33 -36.96 -32.23 33.84
N VAL A 34 -36.42 -33.46 33.85
CA VAL A 34 -35.13 -33.82 33.25
C VAL A 34 -35.18 -33.68 31.73
N MET A 35 -36.27 -34.08 31.06
CA MET A 35 -36.46 -33.91 29.62
C MET A 35 -36.64 -32.44 29.21
N LEU A 36 -37.39 -31.64 29.96
CA LEU A 36 -37.56 -30.21 29.71
C LEU A 36 -36.27 -29.42 29.98
N SER A 37 -35.59 -29.70 31.09
CA SER A 37 -34.29 -29.07 31.39
C SER A 37 -33.22 -29.48 30.37
N ARG A 38 -33.13 -30.76 29.99
CA ARG A 38 -32.27 -31.21 28.87
C ARG A 38 -32.69 -30.58 27.55
N GLY A 39 -33.98 -30.48 27.25
CA GLY A 39 -34.49 -29.91 26.00
C GLY A 39 -34.19 -28.42 25.86
N VAL A 40 -34.46 -27.63 26.90
CA VAL A 40 -34.15 -26.19 26.93
C VAL A 40 -32.65 -25.96 26.87
N VAL A 41 -31.86 -26.71 27.65
CA VAL A 41 -30.39 -26.60 27.62
C VAL A 41 -29.84 -26.95 26.23
N ASN A 42 -30.30 -28.03 25.61
CA ASN A 42 -29.86 -28.40 24.27
C ASN A 42 -30.31 -27.40 23.20
N ALA A 43 -31.50 -26.82 23.30
CA ALA A 43 -31.95 -25.76 22.40
C ALA A 43 -31.09 -24.49 22.54
N VAL A 44 -30.72 -24.11 23.76
CA VAL A 44 -29.84 -22.97 24.04
C VAL A 44 -28.43 -23.24 23.51
N VAL A 45 -27.88 -24.43 23.71
CA VAL A 45 -26.56 -24.84 23.18
C VAL A 45 -26.58 -24.81 21.65
N THR A 46 -27.56 -25.44 21.01
CA THR A 46 -27.71 -25.42 19.55
C THR A 46 -27.83 -24.01 19.01
N SER A 47 -28.65 -23.15 19.64
CA SER A 47 -28.81 -21.75 19.25
C SER A 47 -27.49 -20.96 19.36
N LYS A 48 -26.75 -21.15 20.46
CA LYS A 48 -25.45 -20.49 20.66
C LYS A 48 -24.38 -20.98 19.68
N ILE A 49 -24.33 -22.28 19.37
CA ILE A 49 -23.48 -22.86 18.31
C ILE A 49 -23.86 -22.23 16.96
N SER A 50 -25.14 -22.31 16.57
CA SER A 50 -25.65 -21.75 15.31
C SER A 50 -25.42 -20.25 15.18
N SER A 51 -25.40 -19.50 16.30
CA SER A 51 -25.15 -18.05 16.28
C SER A 51 -23.71 -17.67 15.91
N GLN A 52 -22.77 -18.62 15.94
CA GLN A 52 -21.39 -18.42 15.50
C GLN A 52 -21.24 -18.42 13.97
N TYR A 53 -22.23 -18.98 13.28
CA TYR A 53 -22.25 -19.06 11.82
C TYR A 53 -22.90 -17.82 11.21
N GLN A 54 -22.29 -17.32 10.14
CA GLN A 54 -22.86 -16.34 9.22
C GLN A 54 -23.81 -17.03 8.26
N ASP A 55 -23.40 -18.19 7.72
CA ASP A 55 -24.23 -19.11 6.95
C ASP A 55 -24.23 -20.46 7.66
N LYS A 56 -25.42 -20.92 8.05
CA LYS A 56 -25.59 -22.17 8.80
C LYS A 56 -25.59 -23.40 7.90
N GLU A 57 -26.04 -23.26 6.66
CA GLU A 57 -26.15 -24.38 5.70
C GLU A 57 -24.77 -24.72 5.13
N LEU A 58 -23.98 -23.68 4.83
CA LEU A 58 -22.60 -23.83 4.36
C LEU A 58 -21.58 -23.92 5.50
N GLU A 59 -22.03 -23.78 6.76
CA GLU A 59 -21.22 -23.75 7.97
C GLU A 59 -20.09 -22.70 7.91
N VAL A 60 -20.41 -21.52 7.38
CA VAL A 60 -19.48 -20.38 7.32
C VAL A 60 -19.48 -19.67 8.66
N LEU A 61 -18.35 -19.73 9.39
CA LEU A 61 -18.20 -18.98 10.64
C LEU A 61 -18.13 -17.47 10.41
N LYS A 62 -18.69 -16.69 11.33
CA LYS A 62 -18.51 -15.24 11.38
C LYS A 62 -17.04 -14.87 11.52
N THR A 63 -16.70 -13.67 11.04
CA THR A 63 -15.37 -13.07 11.22
C THR A 63 -15.08 -12.82 12.69
N ASN A 64 -16.06 -12.28 13.42
CA ASN A 64 -15.99 -12.03 14.86
C ASN A 64 -16.85 -13.06 15.61
N LEU A 65 -16.19 -14.00 16.29
CA LEU A 65 -16.84 -15.03 17.09
C LEU A 65 -17.17 -14.54 18.50
N ASN A 66 -18.27 -15.01 19.06
CA ASN A 66 -18.64 -14.70 20.44
C ASN A 66 -17.99 -15.73 21.39
N TYR A 67 -16.74 -15.47 21.75
CA TYR A 67 -15.98 -16.35 22.65
C TYR A 67 -16.60 -16.52 24.03
N LYS A 68 -17.36 -15.54 24.54
CA LYS A 68 -18.10 -15.71 25.81
C LYS A 68 -19.19 -16.78 25.70
N SER A 69 -19.85 -16.86 24.55
CA SER A 69 -20.86 -17.90 24.29
C SER A 69 -20.23 -19.27 24.07
N LEU A 70 -19.06 -19.33 23.43
CA LEU A 70 -18.29 -20.57 23.26
C LEU A 70 -17.80 -21.11 24.61
N ASP A 71 -17.14 -20.26 25.42
CA ASP A 71 -16.64 -20.61 26.75
C ASP A 71 -17.77 -21.10 27.68
N PHE A 72 -18.95 -20.49 27.59
CA PHE A 72 -20.13 -20.95 28.31
C PHE A 72 -20.55 -22.37 27.89
N ILE A 73 -20.56 -22.69 26.59
CA ILE A 73 -20.91 -24.04 26.11
C ILE A 73 -19.85 -25.06 26.56
N GLY A 74 -18.56 -24.74 26.42
CA GLY A 74 -17.47 -25.61 26.87
C GLY A 74 -17.57 -25.94 28.36
N LYS A 75 -17.70 -24.92 29.22
CA LYS A 75 -17.89 -25.11 30.67
C LYS A 75 -19.13 -25.93 31.00
N LEU A 76 -20.22 -25.74 30.27
CA LEU A 76 -21.45 -26.50 30.47
C LEU A 76 -21.27 -27.98 30.10
N ILE A 77 -20.55 -28.27 29.01
CA ILE A 77 -20.22 -29.64 28.61
C ILE A 77 -19.34 -30.29 29.69
N ASP A 78 -18.28 -29.59 30.14
CA ASP A 78 -17.34 -30.08 31.15
C ASP A 78 -18.01 -30.36 32.51
N VAL A 79 -18.82 -29.42 33.01
CA VAL A 79 -19.49 -29.55 34.32
C VAL A 79 -20.61 -30.59 34.30
N SER A 80 -21.23 -30.81 33.13
CA SER A 80 -22.33 -31.78 33.01
C SER A 80 -21.88 -33.20 32.71
N ASP A 81 -20.58 -33.45 32.55
CA ASP A 81 -19.99 -34.77 32.24
C ASP A 81 -20.74 -35.49 31.09
N GLY A 82 -21.20 -34.72 30.10
CA GLY A 82 -21.98 -35.23 28.96
C GLY A 82 -23.42 -35.69 29.25
N TYR A 83 -23.92 -35.56 30.49
CA TYR A 83 -25.27 -35.98 30.85
C TYR A 83 -26.36 -34.96 30.53
N VAL A 84 -26.04 -33.67 30.39
CA VAL A 84 -27.05 -32.62 30.14
C VAL A 84 -27.09 -32.18 28.67
N VAL A 85 -25.93 -32.14 28.01
CA VAL A 85 -25.78 -31.81 26.59
C VAL A 85 -25.79 -33.09 25.76
N THR A 86 -26.58 -33.13 24.69
CA THR A 86 -26.65 -34.32 23.83
C THR A 86 -25.32 -34.60 23.13
N PRO A 87 -24.98 -35.87 22.84
CA PRO A 87 -23.77 -36.23 22.10
C PRO A 87 -23.64 -35.54 20.74
N SER A 88 -24.77 -35.29 20.05
CA SER A 88 -24.78 -34.56 18.77
C SER A 88 -24.32 -33.10 18.94
N ASN A 89 -24.76 -32.42 20.00
CA ASN A 89 -24.35 -31.05 20.30
C ASN A 89 -22.90 -30.98 20.77
N ILE A 90 -22.42 -31.97 21.53
CA ILE A 90 -21.01 -32.09 21.92
C ILE A 90 -20.14 -32.24 20.67
N LYS A 91 -20.50 -33.14 19.75
CA LYS A 91 -19.78 -33.34 18.49
C LYS A 91 -19.74 -32.06 17.65
N LYS A 92 -20.88 -31.38 17.47
CA LYS A 92 -20.93 -30.09 16.73
C LYS A 92 -20.08 -29.01 17.38
N TYR A 93 -20.03 -28.98 18.71
CA TYR A 93 -19.18 -28.06 19.45
C TYR A 93 -17.69 -28.37 19.25
N GLN A 94 -17.30 -29.64 19.28
CA GLN A 94 -15.92 -30.07 19.00
C GLN A 94 -15.50 -29.74 17.56
N GLU A 95 -16.34 -30.02 16.57
CA GLU A 95 -16.08 -29.66 15.16
C GLU A 95 -15.92 -28.13 14.99
N LEU A 96 -16.72 -27.35 15.71
CA LEU A 96 -16.60 -25.89 15.76
C LEU A 96 -15.27 -25.45 16.39
N GLU A 97 -14.87 -26.02 17.53
CA GLU A 97 -13.58 -25.72 18.17
C GLU A 97 -12.39 -26.09 17.29
N ASP A 98 -12.42 -27.27 16.66
CA ASP A 98 -11.40 -27.71 15.72
C ASP A 98 -11.27 -26.75 14.55
N TYR A 99 -12.39 -26.28 14.01
CA TYR A 99 -12.38 -25.30 12.92
C TYR A 99 -11.82 -23.94 13.37
N ILE A 100 -12.20 -23.46 14.56
CA ILE A 100 -11.66 -22.23 15.15
C ILE A 100 -10.16 -22.36 15.37
N GLN A 101 -9.69 -23.49 15.89
CA GLN A 101 -8.28 -23.74 16.11
C GLN A 101 -7.52 -23.84 14.79
N ALA A 102 -8.07 -24.49 13.78
CA ALA A 102 -7.50 -24.53 12.44
C ALA A 102 -7.37 -23.12 11.84
N ARG A 103 -8.38 -22.24 12.00
CA ARG A 103 -8.31 -20.83 11.59
C ARG A 103 -7.20 -20.07 12.31
N LYS A 104 -7.07 -20.26 13.63
CA LYS A 104 -5.98 -19.68 14.43
C LYS A 104 -4.62 -20.15 13.96
N ASN A 105 -4.46 -21.45 13.69
CA ASN A 105 -3.22 -22.05 13.19
C ASN A 105 -2.86 -21.47 11.81
N ARG A 106 -3.80 -21.44 10.86
CA ARG A 106 -3.61 -20.79 9.55
C ARG A 106 -3.12 -19.35 9.67
N THR A 107 -3.77 -18.57 10.53
CA THR A 107 -3.39 -17.17 10.78
C THR A 107 -2.00 -17.06 11.40
N LYS A 108 -1.68 -17.92 12.36
CA LYS A 108 -0.37 -17.99 13.01
C LYS A 108 0.72 -18.36 12.00
N ASP A 109 0.47 -19.32 11.14
CA ASP A 109 1.44 -19.81 10.17
C ASP A 109 1.76 -18.75 9.10
N VAL A 110 0.75 -18.06 8.57
CA VAL A 110 0.95 -16.94 7.63
C VAL A 110 1.72 -15.79 8.29
N ASN A 111 1.31 -15.37 9.49
CA ASN A 111 2.06 -14.34 10.24
C ASN A 111 3.48 -14.81 10.60
N GLY A 112 3.67 -16.11 10.76
CA GLY A 112 4.94 -16.74 11.09
C GLY A 112 6.00 -16.61 9.99
N LEU A 113 5.60 -16.32 8.75
CA LEU A 113 6.50 -16.07 7.62
C LEU A 113 7.17 -14.68 7.69
N TYR A 114 6.60 -13.75 8.44
CA TYR A 114 7.10 -12.38 8.57
C TYR A 114 8.25 -12.28 9.59
N ASN A 115 9.23 -11.42 9.29
CA ASN A 115 10.29 -10.96 10.18
C ASN A 115 10.12 -9.46 10.47
N GLY A 116 9.09 -9.14 11.25
CA GLY A 116 8.63 -7.76 11.45
C GLY A 116 7.68 -7.30 10.34
N LYS A 117 7.54 -5.97 10.15
CA LYS A 117 6.54 -5.40 9.24
C LYS A 117 6.94 -5.40 7.76
N SER A 118 8.23 -5.44 7.46
CA SER A 118 8.76 -5.14 6.13
C SER A 118 9.71 -6.19 5.58
N TYR A 119 9.81 -7.34 6.26
CA TYR A 119 10.70 -8.42 5.87
C TYR A 119 10.02 -9.78 6.06
N TYR A 120 10.48 -10.77 5.31
CA TYR A 120 10.14 -12.18 5.53
C TYR A 120 11.31 -12.95 6.16
N LYS A 121 11.03 -14.12 6.73
CA LYS A 121 12.04 -14.98 7.38
C LYS A 121 12.81 -15.82 6.37
N ASP A 122 14.06 -16.15 6.71
CA ASP A 122 14.95 -16.95 5.85
C ASP A 122 14.44 -18.37 5.57
N SER A 123 13.64 -18.91 6.48
CA SER A 123 13.03 -20.24 6.35
C SER A 123 11.87 -20.30 5.34
N VAL A 124 11.51 -19.20 4.68
CA VAL A 124 10.44 -19.18 3.69
C VAL A 124 10.93 -19.82 2.39
N THR A 125 10.15 -20.77 1.88
CA THR A 125 10.38 -21.46 0.61
C THR A 125 9.11 -21.46 -0.23
N SER A 126 9.23 -21.69 -1.54
CA SER A 126 8.08 -21.87 -2.44
C SER A 126 7.14 -22.97 -1.94
N ASP A 127 7.68 -24.11 -1.50
CA ASP A 127 6.88 -25.21 -0.94
C ASP A 127 6.08 -24.80 0.30
N LYS A 128 6.69 -24.01 1.19
CA LYS A 128 6.01 -23.51 2.39
C LYS A 128 4.86 -22.56 2.04
N ILE A 129 5.06 -21.68 1.05
CA ILE A 129 4.03 -20.77 0.54
C ILE A 129 2.88 -21.57 -0.09
N ASN A 130 3.18 -22.50 -1.00
CA ASN A 130 2.19 -23.33 -1.70
C ASN A 130 1.40 -24.24 -0.75
N SER A 131 2.06 -24.79 0.27
CA SER A 131 1.39 -25.60 1.31
C SER A 131 0.42 -24.77 2.14
N LEU A 132 0.81 -23.54 2.51
CA LEU A 132 -0.05 -22.63 3.26
C LEU A 132 -1.23 -22.17 2.43
N ASP A 133 -1.05 -21.87 1.15
CA ASP A 133 -2.13 -21.50 0.25
C ASP A 133 -3.22 -22.58 0.19
N LYS A 134 -2.83 -23.83 -0.06
CA LYS A 134 -3.76 -24.98 -0.04
C LYS A 134 -4.50 -25.11 1.29
N THR A 135 -3.85 -24.74 2.39
CA THR A 135 -4.47 -24.78 3.72
C THR A 135 -5.44 -23.60 3.91
N LEU A 136 -5.14 -22.42 3.36
CA LEU A 136 -6.02 -21.26 3.39
C LEU A 136 -7.33 -21.50 2.63
N LEU A 137 -7.32 -22.23 1.52
CA LEU A 137 -8.53 -22.60 0.77
C LEU A 137 -9.58 -23.37 1.58
N LYS A 138 -9.21 -23.92 2.74
CA LYS A 138 -10.15 -24.56 3.69
C LYS A 138 -10.94 -23.56 4.55
N GLU A 139 -10.58 -22.27 4.50
CA GLU A 139 -11.33 -21.20 5.16
C GLU A 139 -12.58 -20.85 4.34
N LYS A 140 -13.76 -21.08 4.92
CA LYS A 140 -15.05 -20.89 4.27
C LYS A 140 -15.49 -19.43 4.32
N ASN A 141 -15.03 -18.66 5.32
CA ASN A 141 -15.33 -17.24 5.40
C ASN A 141 -14.40 -16.46 4.46
N GLN A 142 -14.99 -15.87 3.41
CA GLN A 142 -14.25 -15.18 2.36
C GLN A 142 -13.44 -13.98 2.87
N ASP A 143 -13.95 -13.22 3.85
CA ASP A 143 -13.21 -12.07 4.40
C ASP A 143 -11.96 -12.51 5.17
N VAL A 144 -12.10 -13.56 6.00
CA VAL A 144 -10.97 -14.13 6.75
C VAL A 144 -9.97 -14.75 5.79
N TYR A 145 -10.44 -15.51 4.79
CA TYR A 145 -9.62 -16.09 3.74
C TYR A 145 -8.82 -15.01 3.01
N GLN A 146 -9.50 -14.01 2.43
CA GLN A 146 -8.85 -12.96 1.63
C GLN A 146 -7.84 -12.17 2.45
N LYS A 147 -8.13 -11.90 3.73
CA LYS A 147 -7.19 -11.22 4.63
C LYS A 147 -5.90 -12.01 4.83
N GLN A 148 -5.96 -13.33 4.99
CA GLN A 148 -4.76 -14.16 5.10
C GLN A 148 -4.08 -14.38 3.76
N ARG A 149 -4.86 -14.53 2.68
CA ARG A 149 -4.35 -14.69 1.32
C ARG A 149 -3.54 -13.48 0.88
N ASN A 150 -4.05 -12.25 1.07
CA ASN A 150 -3.31 -11.01 0.79
C ASN A 150 -1.96 -10.94 1.53
N LYS A 151 -1.90 -11.43 2.78
CA LYS A 151 -0.65 -11.49 3.54
C LYS A 151 0.31 -12.55 3.00
N LEU A 152 -0.20 -13.69 2.55
CA LEU A 152 0.60 -14.73 1.93
C LEU A 152 1.12 -14.28 0.56
N ASP A 153 0.28 -13.62 -0.25
CA ASP A 153 0.64 -13.02 -1.54
C ASP A 153 1.77 -12.00 -1.39
N THR A 154 1.71 -11.16 -0.35
CA THR A 154 2.80 -10.22 -0.05
C THR A 154 4.13 -10.94 0.18
N ILE A 155 4.12 -12.05 0.93
CA ILE A 155 5.32 -12.87 1.16
C ILE A 155 5.80 -13.54 -0.13
N GLN A 156 4.86 -14.04 -0.95
CA GLN A 156 5.17 -14.65 -2.23
C GLN A 156 5.88 -13.67 -3.17
N ILE A 157 5.32 -12.46 -3.33
CA ILE A 157 5.92 -11.39 -4.13
C ILE A 157 7.32 -11.05 -3.62
N TRP A 158 7.50 -10.87 -2.31
CA TRP A 158 8.81 -10.58 -1.73
C TRP A 158 9.83 -11.69 -1.94
N PHE A 159 9.39 -12.95 -1.88
CA PHE A 159 10.23 -14.11 -2.13
C PHE A 159 10.66 -14.18 -3.60
N GLU A 160 9.72 -14.05 -4.54
CA GLU A 160 9.98 -14.04 -5.99
C GLU A 160 10.92 -12.89 -6.39
N GLN A 161 10.64 -11.67 -5.90
CA GLN A 161 11.51 -10.51 -6.10
C GLN A 161 12.93 -10.74 -5.57
N THR A 162 13.09 -11.48 -4.47
CA THR A 162 14.42 -11.81 -3.93
C THR A 162 15.14 -12.81 -4.83
N GLN A 163 14.46 -13.82 -5.36
CA GLN A 163 15.06 -14.78 -6.32
C GLN A 163 15.51 -14.08 -7.60
N ASP A 164 14.68 -13.18 -8.13
CA ASP A 164 15.02 -12.40 -9.33
C ASP A 164 16.17 -11.44 -9.08
N ALA A 165 16.15 -10.75 -7.93
CA ALA A 165 17.25 -9.89 -7.50
C ALA A 165 18.56 -10.69 -7.36
N ASP A 166 18.54 -11.84 -6.70
CA ASP A 166 19.71 -12.71 -6.53
C ASP A 166 20.29 -13.11 -7.89
N LYS A 167 19.45 -13.53 -8.83
CA LYS A 167 19.86 -13.91 -10.19
C LYS A 167 20.50 -12.73 -10.95
N TYR A 168 19.87 -11.56 -10.90
CA TYR A 168 20.37 -10.36 -11.59
C TYR A 168 21.66 -9.83 -10.98
N LEU A 169 21.68 -9.69 -9.65
CA LEU A 169 22.84 -9.20 -8.89
C LEU A 169 24.03 -10.14 -9.08
N ASN A 170 23.83 -11.45 -9.00
CA ASN A 170 24.90 -12.42 -9.22
C ASN A 170 25.47 -12.34 -10.63
N LYS A 171 24.61 -12.31 -11.66
CA LYS A 171 25.05 -12.17 -13.05
C LYS A 171 25.84 -10.88 -13.27
N THR A 172 25.37 -9.77 -12.71
CA THR A 172 26.01 -8.45 -12.87
C THR A 172 27.32 -8.38 -12.11
N TRP A 173 27.35 -8.89 -10.87
CA TRP A 173 28.55 -8.99 -10.04
C TRP A 173 29.65 -9.83 -10.70
N ASN A 174 29.29 -11.00 -11.23
CA ASN A 174 30.24 -11.87 -11.91
C ASN A 174 30.80 -11.19 -13.17
N LYS A 175 29.93 -10.53 -13.96
CA LYS A 175 30.38 -9.79 -15.14
C LYS A 175 31.30 -8.62 -14.78
N PHE A 176 30.97 -7.87 -13.73
CA PHE A 176 31.81 -6.79 -13.20
C PHE A 176 33.18 -7.29 -12.73
N ASN A 177 33.25 -8.47 -12.11
CA ASN A 177 34.53 -9.03 -11.68
C ASN A 177 35.38 -9.56 -12.84
N SER A 178 34.76 -10.03 -13.92
CA SER A 178 35.48 -10.43 -15.13
C SER A 178 35.90 -9.25 -16.00
N ASP A 179 35.08 -8.20 -16.06
CA ASP A 179 35.27 -7.00 -16.87
C ASP A 179 34.70 -5.80 -16.11
N LYS A 180 35.60 -4.97 -15.56
CA LYS A 180 35.21 -3.84 -14.72
C LYS A 180 34.48 -2.74 -15.49
N ASP A 181 34.75 -2.61 -16.80
CA ASP A 181 34.10 -1.63 -17.69
C ASP A 181 32.72 -2.09 -18.14
N SER A 182 32.33 -3.32 -17.79
CA SER A 182 31.01 -3.85 -18.11
C SER A 182 29.86 -3.15 -17.37
N LEU A 183 30.14 -2.37 -16.32
CA LEU A 183 29.14 -1.61 -15.56
C LEU A 183 28.71 -0.36 -16.34
N SER A 184 27.46 -0.36 -16.79
CA SER A 184 26.79 0.82 -17.35
C SER A 184 25.86 1.47 -16.33
N PHE A 185 25.45 2.71 -16.59
CA PHE A 185 24.46 3.42 -15.78
C PHE A 185 23.16 2.61 -15.59
N LYS A 186 22.62 2.02 -16.66
CA LYS A 186 21.43 1.15 -16.55
C LYS A 186 21.65 -0.04 -15.63
N LYS A 187 22.81 -0.69 -15.72
CA LYS A 187 23.11 -1.84 -14.85
C LYS A 187 23.23 -1.43 -13.39
N ILE A 188 23.87 -0.30 -13.10
CA ILE A 188 24.01 0.15 -11.70
C ILE A 188 22.68 0.64 -11.12
N SER A 189 21.84 1.29 -11.93
CA SER A 189 20.47 1.64 -11.55
C SER A 189 19.64 0.39 -11.24
N MET A 190 19.67 -0.61 -12.11
CA MET A 190 18.97 -1.89 -11.90
C MET A 190 19.52 -2.65 -10.68
N VAL A 191 20.84 -2.69 -10.46
CA VAL A 191 21.47 -3.27 -9.26
C VAL A 191 20.90 -2.65 -7.99
N ASN A 192 20.83 -1.32 -7.93
CA ASN A 192 20.29 -0.58 -6.79
C ASN A 192 18.79 -0.85 -6.58
N THR A 193 18.01 -0.88 -7.66
CA THR A 193 16.58 -1.19 -7.61
C THR A 193 16.35 -2.61 -7.09
N TYR A 194 16.99 -3.62 -7.66
CA TYR A 194 16.87 -5.00 -7.21
C TYR A 194 17.30 -5.17 -5.75
N TYR A 195 18.40 -4.54 -5.34
CA TYR A 195 18.86 -4.56 -3.95
C TYR A 195 17.84 -3.93 -2.96
N LYS A 196 17.14 -2.86 -3.36
CA LYS A 196 16.08 -2.24 -2.55
C LYS A 196 14.85 -3.14 -2.41
N LEU A 197 14.53 -3.92 -3.45
CA LEU A 197 13.40 -4.85 -3.48
C LEU A 197 13.58 -6.06 -2.55
N ILE A 198 14.81 -6.48 -2.25
CA ILE A 198 15.04 -7.61 -1.34
C ILE A 198 14.45 -7.33 0.04
N LYS A 199 13.42 -8.10 0.41
CA LYS A 199 12.75 -8.09 1.73
C LYS A 199 13.16 -9.27 2.61
N ASN A 200 14.23 -9.97 2.26
CA ASN A 200 14.91 -10.90 3.15
C ASN A 200 16.15 -10.24 3.77
N LYS A 201 16.26 -10.23 5.10
CA LYS A 201 17.39 -9.57 5.78
C LYS A 201 18.74 -10.22 5.44
N THR A 202 18.77 -11.55 5.42
CA THR A 202 20.01 -12.32 5.19
C THR A 202 20.48 -12.18 3.74
N ALA A 203 19.60 -12.39 2.76
CA ALA A 203 19.93 -12.19 1.34
C ALA A 203 20.37 -10.75 1.06
N LYS A 204 19.69 -9.76 1.66
CA LYS A 204 20.08 -8.35 1.53
C LYS A 204 21.47 -8.10 2.11
N ASN A 205 21.77 -8.65 3.29
CA ASN A 205 23.09 -8.51 3.89
C ASN A 205 24.18 -9.16 3.04
N ASN A 206 23.91 -10.31 2.41
CA ASN A 206 24.85 -10.99 1.51
C ASN A 206 25.23 -10.11 0.30
N TRP A 207 24.29 -9.34 -0.24
CA TRP A 207 24.55 -8.46 -1.39
C TRP A 207 25.13 -7.10 -1.03
N LYS A 208 25.01 -6.66 0.22
CA LYS A 208 25.40 -5.30 0.66
C LYS A 208 26.82 -4.92 0.22
N SER A 209 27.79 -5.82 0.39
CA SER A 209 29.18 -5.56 0.02
C SER A 209 29.39 -5.49 -1.49
N ALA A 210 28.84 -6.45 -2.24
CA ALA A 210 29.00 -6.51 -3.69
C ALA A 210 28.35 -5.30 -4.39
N VAL A 211 27.14 -4.92 -3.97
CA VAL A 211 26.43 -3.74 -4.46
C VAL A 211 27.23 -2.47 -4.16
N GLY A 212 27.69 -2.30 -2.91
CA GLY A 212 28.50 -1.15 -2.53
C GLY A 212 29.79 -1.00 -3.33
N GLN A 213 30.46 -2.11 -3.67
CA GLN A 213 31.67 -2.09 -4.50
C GLN A 213 31.37 -1.71 -5.96
N MET A 214 30.28 -2.21 -6.54
CA MET A 214 29.86 -1.79 -7.89
C MET A 214 29.49 -0.31 -7.94
N ASP A 215 28.76 0.18 -6.93
CA ASP A 215 28.36 1.59 -6.82
C ASP A 215 29.58 2.51 -6.67
N GLN A 216 30.50 2.15 -5.78
CA GLN A 216 31.72 2.93 -5.54
C GLN A 216 32.63 2.93 -6.76
N TYR A 217 32.80 1.78 -7.44
CA TYR A 217 33.58 1.72 -8.67
C TYR A 217 33.00 2.63 -9.74
N PHE A 218 31.68 2.53 -9.98
CA PHE A 218 30.99 3.36 -10.96
C PHE A 218 31.09 4.85 -10.61
N ALA A 219 30.89 5.24 -9.35
CA ALA A 219 31.02 6.64 -8.91
C ALA A 219 32.44 7.20 -9.11
N ASN A 220 33.49 6.38 -8.95
CA ASN A 220 34.88 6.83 -9.03
C ASN A 220 35.48 6.81 -10.45
N HIS A 221 34.87 6.07 -11.40
CA HIS A 221 35.42 5.89 -12.77
C HIS A 221 34.57 6.55 -13.87
N GLN A 222 33.44 7.15 -13.51
CA GLN A 222 32.53 7.83 -14.42
C GLN A 222 32.35 9.26 -13.92
N ASN A 223 33.10 10.21 -14.49
CA ASN A 223 32.98 11.66 -14.22
C ASN A 223 31.49 12.06 -14.30
N GLU A 224 30.99 12.94 -13.42
CA GLU A 224 29.55 13.29 -13.32
C GLU A 224 28.85 13.61 -14.66
N SER A 225 29.57 14.04 -15.70
CA SER A 225 29.03 14.25 -17.06
C SER A 225 28.61 12.96 -17.79
N SER A 226 29.13 11.80 -17.39
CA SER A 226 28.93 10.53 -18.08
C SER A 226 27.64 9.82 -17.65
N ARG A 227 27.04 10.15 -16.49
CA ARG A 227 25.69 9.70 -16.13
C ARG A 227 24.65 10.28 -17.10
N VAL A 228 24.75 11.58 -17.39
CA VAL A 228 23.86 12.27 -18.34
C VAL A 228 24.17 11.84 -19.78
N ALA A 229 25.44 11.67 -20.15
CA ALA A 229 25.82 11.22 -21.49
C ALA A 229 25.48 9.73 -21.75
N ALA A 230 25.60 8.85 -20.76
CA ALA A 230 25.20 7.44 -20.88
C ALA A 230 23.69 7.30 -21.03
N VAL A 231 22.89 8.09 -20.29
CA VAL A 231 21.42 8.15 -20.45
C VAL A 231 21.04 8.64 -21.85
N LYS A 232 21.73 9.65 -22.38
CA LYS A 232 21.53 10.13 -23.77
C LYS A 232 21.94 9.08 -24.82
N ALA A 233 23.07 8.41 -24.65
CA ALA A 233 23.54 7.38 -25.57
C ALA A 233 22.63 6.13 -25.57
N GLU A 234 22.07 5.79 -24.42
CA GLU A 234 21.16 4.65 -24.25
C GLU A 234 19.77 4.93 -24.83
N LEU A 235 19.28 6.18 -24.72
CA LEU A 235 18.08 6.64 -25.43
C LEU A 235 18.25 6.57 -26.95
N GLU A 236 19.43 6.95 -27.46
CA GLU A 236 19.76 6.86 -28.89
C GLU A 236 19.94 5.42 -29.38
N ALA A 237 20.49 4.53 -28.55
CA ALA A 237 20.58 3.09 -28.87
C ALA A 237 19.19 2.42 -28.90
N LEU A 238 18.29 2.80 -27.99
CA LEU A 238 16.89 2.35 -27.99
C LEU A 238 16.11 2.81 -29.23
N LYS A 239 16.33 4.04 -29.69
CA LYS A 239 15.75 4.55 -30.95
C LYS A 239 16.23 3.82 -32.20
N LYS A 240 17.42 3.22 -32.15
CA LYS A 240 18.10 2.58 -33.31
C LYS A 240 18.03 1.05 -33.29
N SER A 241 17.47 0.43 -32.26
CA SER A 241 17.36 -1.03 -32.18
C SER A 241 16.28 -1.53 -33.16
N PRO A 242 16.62 -2.43 -34.11
CA PRO A 242 15.64 -2.97 -35.05
C PRO A 242 14.60 -3.85 -34.32
N LEU A 243 13.32 -3.66 -34.66
CA LEU A 243 12.13 -4.29 -34.07
C LEU A 243 11.98 -5.80 -34.35
N THR A 244 13.04 -6.51 -34.74
CA THR A 244 12.98 -7.88 -35.29
C THR A 244 13.52 -8.97 -34.37
N GLN A 245 13.38 -8.84 -33.07
CA GLN A 245 13.46 -10.00 -32.17
C GLN A 245 12.13 -10.14 -31.44
N ASP A 246 11.55 -11.32 -31.58
CA ASP A 246 10.26 -11.71 -31.02
C ASP A 246 10.09 -11.19 -29.60
N TYR A 247 9.14 -10.27 -29.47
CA TYR A 247 8.68 -9.76 -28.20
C TYR A 247 8.19 -10.93 -27.35
N THR A 248 9.05 -11.39 -26.43
CA THR A 248 8.62 -12.23 -25.32
C THR A 248 7.96 -11.28 -24.32
N PRO A 249 6.67 -11.46 -23.98
CA PRO A 249 5.96 -10.53 -23.12
C PRO A 249 6.73 -10.30 -21.82
N ALA A 250 6.97 -9.03 -21.48
CA ALA A 250 7.52 -8.66 -20.19
C ALA A 250 6.58 -9.20 -19.10
N ASN A 251 7.12 -10.06 -18.23
CA ASN A 251 6.45 -10.50 -17.02
C ASN A 251 6.26 -9.28 -16.10
N VAL A 252 5.00 -8.85 -16.02
CA VAL A 252 4.33 -8.18 -14.89
C VAL A 252 5.23 -7.30 -14.00
N ASP A 253 5.24 -6.01 -14.30
CA ASP A 253 5.61 -4.96 -13.34
C ASP A 253 4.56 -4.92 -12.21
N ILE A 254 4.86 -5.53 -11.07
CA ILE A 254 4.14 -5.25 -9.82
C ILE A 254 4.83 -4.09 -9.12
N VAL A 255 4.39 -2.87 -9.46
CA VAL A 255 4.62 -1.66 -8.67
C VAL A 255 3.98 -1.86 -7.29
N SER A 256 4.80 -2.21 -6.31
CA SER A 256 4.40 -2.46 -4.92
C SER A 256 4.81 -1.31 -4.01
N SER A 257 4.24 -0.14 -4.28
CA SER A 257 4.14 0.98 -3.34
C SER A 257 2.90 1.82 -3.65
N MET A 258 1.71 1.19 -3.66
CA MET A 258 0.45 1.92 -3.74
C MET A 258 0.18 2.62 -2.41
N ASN A 259 0.69 3.84 -2.26
CA ASN A 259 0.11 4.81 -1.35
C ASN A 259 -1.08 5.48 -2.06
N SER A 260 -2.21 4.78 -2.13
CA SER A 260 -3.45 5.39 -2.58
C SER A 260 -3.90 6.43 -1.55
N THR A 261 -3.80 7.71 -1.88
CA THR A 261 -4.63 8.69 -1.20
C THR A 261 -6.03 8.58 -1.80
N SER A 262 -6.99 8.06 -1.02
CA SER A 262 -8.41 8.26 -1.30
C SER A 262 -8.66 9.77 -1.47
N GLY A 263 -9.12 10.19 -2.65
CA GLY A 263 -9.46 11.59 -2.97
C GLY A 263 -8.67 12.23 -4.10
N ALA A 264 -7.40 11.87 -4.35
CA ALA A 264 -6.61 12.52 -5.42
C ALA A 264 -7.16 12.22 -6.82
N SER A 265 -7.58 10.98 -7.06
CA SER A 265 -8.22 10.59 -8.32
C SER A 265 -9.56 11.30 -8.55
N ASP A 266 -10.35 11.49 -7.48
CA ASP A 266 -11.65 12.15 -7.55
C ASP A 266 -11.46 13.65 -7.82
N ASN A 267 -10.55 14.30 -7.09
CA ASN A 267 -10.21 15.72 -7.28
C ASN A 267 -9.70 16.00 -8.70
N LEU A 268 -8.76 15.18 -9.20
CA LEU A 268 -8.22 15.32 -10.55
C LEU A 268 -9.29 15.07 -11.63
N SER A 269 -10.19 14.09 -11.41
CA SER A 269 -11.29 13.81 -12.33
C SER A 269 -12.33 14.93 -12.32
N GLN A 270 -12.69 15.46 -11.15
CA GLN A 270 -13.60 16.59 -10.99
C GLN A 270 -13.03 17.87 -11.61
N ALA A 271 -11.71 18.07 -11.53
CA ALA A 271 -10.99 19.14 -12.23
C ALA A 271 -10.86 18.91 -13.75
N GLY A 272 -11.43 17.83 -14.29
CA GLY A 272 -11.41 17.51 -15.72
C GLY A 272 -10.03 17.10 -16.24
N ILE A 273 -9.11 16.68 -15.37
CA ILE A 273 -7.74 16.33 -15.75
C ILE A 273 -7.71 14.88 -16.22
N THR A 274 -7.40 14.70 -17.51
CA THR A 274 -7.36 13.40 -18.18
C THR A 274 -5.96 12.95 -18.59
N ALA A 275 -4.96 13.81 -18.40
CA ALA A 275 -3.56 13.58 -18.78
C ALA A 275 -3.00 12.29 -18.16
N LYS A 276 -2.10 11.61 -18.87
CA LYS A 276 -1.48 10.37 -18.36
C LYS A 276 -0.67 10.64 -17.09
N ASN A 277 0.08 11.75 -17.05
CA ASN A 277 0.91 12.15 -15.92
C ASN A 277 0.50 13.54 -15.44
N VAL A 278 0.41 13.72 -14.12
CA VAL A 278 0.04 14.99 -13.48
C VAL A 278 0.90 15.19 -12.24
N LEU A 279 1.53 16.35 -12.09
CA LEU A 279 2.12 16.73 -10.82
C LEU A 279 1.00 17.23 -9.91
N TYR A 280 0.73 16.52 -8.81
CA TYR A 280 -0.37 16.81 -7.90
C TYR A 280 0.17 17.31 -6.56
N TYR A 281 -0.26 18.50 -6.16
CA TYR A 281 -0.02 19.04 -4.82
C TYR A 281 -1.33 19.04 -4.02
N ASN A 282 -1.28 18.45 -2.82
CA ASN A 282 -2.34 18.53 -1.84
C ASN A 282 -1.95 19.52 -0.75
N SER A 283 -2.52 20.72 -0.79
CA SER A 283 -2.25 21.79 0.17
C SER A 283 -2.65 21.41 1.59
N SER A 284 -3.75 20.69 1.78
CA SER A 284 -4.22 20.27 3.11
C SER A 284 -3.27 19.27 3.81
N LYS A 285 -2.48 18.52 3.03
CA LYS A 285 -1.53 17.52 3.54
C LYS A 285 -0.07 17.93 3.37
N ASN A 286 0.20 19.05 2.71
CA ASN A 286 1.54 19.48 2.29
C ASN A 286 2.32 18.37 1.58
N THR A 287 1.66 17.67 0.65
CA THR A 287 2.28 16.56 -0.11
C THR A 287 2.23 16.81 -1.60
N LEU A 288 3.37 16.60 -2.27
CA LEU A 288 3.54 16.71 -3.71
C LEU A 288 3.88 15.33 -4.29
N ALA A 289 3.29 14.95 -5.43
CA ALA A 289 3.65 13.71 -6.12
C ALA A 289 3.39 13.78 -7.62
N LEU A 290 4.26 13.13 -8.40
CA LEU A 290 3.94 12.80 -9.78
C LEU A 290 2.96 11.63 -9.80
N MET A 291 1.76 11.88 -10.32
CA MET A 291 0.68 10.92 -10.41
C MET A 291 0.58 10.37 -11.83
N THR A 292 0.57 9.04 -11.94
CA THR A 292 0.34 8.31 -13.20
C THR A 292 -1.10 7.82 -13.25
N ARG A 293 -1.78 8.00 -14.39
CA ARG A 293 -3.12 7.49 -14.61
C ARG A 293 -3.07 6.03 -15.07
N VAL A 294 -3.49 5.12 -14.20
CA VAL A 294 -3.54 3.67 -14.45
C VAL A 294 -4.98 3.19 -14.25
N SER A 295 -5.55 2.54 -15.26
CA SER A 295 -6.92 2.00 -15.22
C SER A 295 -7.98 3.02 -14.75
N GLY A 296 -7.84 4.27 -15.19
CA GLY A 296 -8.77 5.36 -14.87
C GLY A 296 -8.53 6.05 -13.52
N LYS A 297 -7.58 5.60 -12.71
CA LYS A 297 -7.22 6.19 -11.41
C LYS A 297 -5.81 6.76 -11.43
N TYR A 298 -5.57 7.80 -10.66
CA TYR A 298 -4.26 8.40 -10.48
C TYR A 298 -3.55 7.78 -9.27
N VAL A 299 -2.30 7.36 -9.48
CA VAL A 299 -1.44 6.72 -8.48
C VAL A 299 -0.08 7.39 -8.43
N ALA A 300 0.46 7.59 -7.22
CA ALA A 300 1.82 8.10 -7.01
C ALA A 300 2.79 6.91 -6.97
N GLU A 301 3.35 6.53 -8.12
CA GLU A 301 4.21 5.34 -8.26
C GLU A 301 5.51 5.47 -7.45
N ASP A 302 6.07 6.69 -7.43
CA ASP A 302 7.32 7.04 -6.74
C ASP A 302 7.11 7.61 -5.33
N GLY A 303 5.87 7.62 -4.84
CA GLY A 303 5.50 8.13 -3.51
C GLY A 303 5.25 9.65 -3.46
N TYR A 304 5.25 10.21 -2.26
CA TYR A 304 4.98 11.64 -2.01
C TYR A 304 6.22 12.32 -1.44
N SER A 305 6.52 13.51 -1.97
CA SER A 305 7.45 14.46 -1.40
C SER A 305 6.74 15.35 -0.37
N THR A 306 7.41 15.66 0.73
CA THR A 306 6.89 16.63 1.71
C THR A 306 7.21 18.04 1.25
N VAL A 307 6.19 18.89 1.22
CA VAL A 307 6.33 20.32 0.95
C VAL A 307 6.63 21.05 2.25
N LEU A 308 7.76 21.75 2.30
CA LEU A 308 8.22 22.49 3.47
C LEU A 308 7.45 23.80 3.63
N SER A 309 7.23 24.51 2.51
CA SER A 309 6.39 25.69 2.43
C SER A 309 5.82 25.85 1.03
N SER A 310 4.63 26.43 0.90
CA SER A 310 4.02 26.75 -0.39
C SER A 310 3.23 28.04 -0.30
N GLN A 311 3.49 28.96 -1.22
CA GLN A 311 2.68 30.17 -1.48
C GLN A 311 1.95 30.03 -2.82
N VAL A 312 1.84 28.81 -3.37
CA VAL A 312 1.20 28.56 -4.65
C VAL A 312 -0.31 28.47 -4.47
N SER A 313 -1.05 29.28 -5.22
CA SER A 313 -2.52 29.28 -5.19
C SER A 313 -3.11 27.98 -5.76
N SER A 314 -4.33 27.64 -5.34
CA SER A 314 -5.10 26.53 -5.93
C SER A 314 -5.41 26.79 -7.40
N GLY A 315 -5.15 25.81 -8.26
CA GLY A 315 -5.29 26.02 -9.70
C GLY A 315 -4.59 24.96 -10.55
N LYS A 316 -4.66 25.18 -11.86
CA LYS A 316 -4.03 24.35 -12.87
C LYS A 316 -2.95 25.15 -13.58
N TYR A 317 -1.72 24.69 -13.44
CA TYR A 317 -0.53 25.25 -14.06
C TYR A 317 0.09 24.25 -15.02
N THR A 318 1.07 24.71 -15.79
CA THR A 318 1.89 23.85 -16.65
C THR A 318 3.34 23.93 -16.22
N ILE A 319 4.02 22.80 -16.14
CA ILE A 319 5.47 22.78 -16.00
C ILE A 319 6.07 23.31 -17.30
N LYS A 320 6.64 24.50 -17.24
CA LYS A 320 7.20 25.18 -18.41
C LYS A 320 8.61 24.70 -18.68
N LYS A 321 9.43 24.54 -17.63
CA LYS A 321 10.82 24.09 -17.77
C LYS A 321 11.37 23.42 -16.51
N ILE A 322 12.24 22.45 -16.72
CA ILE A 322 13.15 21.95 -15.68
C ILE A 322 14.42 22.79 -15.77
N VAL A 323 14.68 23.57 -14.73
CA VAL A 323 15.70 24.61 -14.73
C VAL A 323 17.00 24.06 -14.19
N ASP A 324 18.04 24.19 -15.02
CA ASP A 324 19.45 24.06 -14.67
C ASP A 324 20.12 25.30 -15.27
N ALA A 325 20.04 26.41 -14.53
CA ALA A 325 20.22 27.75 -15.07
C ALA A 325 21.68 28.18 -15.08
N ASN A 326 22.06 28.80 -16.19
CA ASN A 326 23.33 29.50 -16.35
C ASN A 326 23.21 30.94 -15.83
N SER A 327 24.34 31.66 -15.70
CA SER A 327 24.34 33.07 -15.29
C SER A 327 23.58 34.00 -16.25
N SER A 328 23.40 33.59 -17.50
CA SER A 328 22.73 34.38 -18.53
C SER A 328 21.33 33.86 -18.85
N ASP A 329 20.77 32.98 -18.03
CA ASP A 329 19.39 32.52 -18.23
C ASP A 329 18.42 33.51 -17.59
N ALA A 330 17.30 33.75 -18.27
CA ALA A 330 16.27 34.70 -17.85
C ALA A 330 14.84 34.20 -18.10
N ILE A 331 13.89 34.76 -17.38
CA ILE A 331 12.46 34.68 -17.67
C ILE A 331 11.91 36.08 -17.92
N ILE A 332 11.10 36.27 -18.95
CA ILE A 332 10.37 37.52 -19.18
C ILE A 332 9.25 37.64 -18.14
N THR A 333 9.29 38.67 -17.31
CA THR A 333 8.37 38.88 -16.18
C THR A 333 7.45 40.08 -16.38
N ASP A 334 7.67 40.90 -17.40
CA ASP A 334 6.74 41.96 -17.77
C ASP A 334 5.42 41.37 -18.29
N SER A 335 4.37 41.46 -17.47
CA SER A 335 3.02 40.98 -17.78
C SER A 335 2.35 41.68 -18.98
N SER A 336 2.86 42.84 -19.40
CA SER A 336 2.36 43.55 -20.59
C SER A 336 3.02 43.08 -21.88
N ASN A 337 4.12 42.32 -21.79
CA ASN A 337 4.82 41.76 -22.94
C ASN A 337 4.11 40.47 -23.40
N SER A 338 3.96 40.29 -24.72
CA SER A 338 3.34 39.10 -25.31
C SER A 338 4.10 37.80 -25.01
N ASN A 339 5.39 37.91 -24.68
CA ASN A 339 6.30 36.82 -24.34
C ASN A 339 6.40 36.61 -22.81
N PHE A 340 5.46 37.14 -22.02
CA PHE A 340 5.43 36.92 -20.58
C PHE A 340 5.56 35.43 -20.21
N GLY A 341 6.44 35.14 -19.26
CA GLY A 341 6.75 33.79 -18.81
C GLY A 341 7.62 32.97 -19.77
N GLU A 342 8.12 33.55 -20.86
CA GLU A 342 9.07 32.87 -21.74
C GLU A 342 10.44 32.73 -21.05
N TYR A 343 11.00 31.53 -21.10
CA TYR A 343 12.34 31.25 -20.62
C TYR A 343 13.33 31.41 -21.76
N VAL A 344 14.32 32.29 -21.59
CA VAL A 344 15.37 32.54 -22.57
C VAL A 344 16.68 31.98 -22.03
N SER A 345 17.29 31.04 -22.76
CA SER A 345 18.55 30.40 -22.34
C SER A 345 19.72 31.16 -22.95
N ASN A 346 20.76 31.43 -22.16
CA ASN A 346 21.92 32.25 -22.56
C ASN A 346 21.53 33.59 -23.20
N ALA A 347 20.55 34.28 -22.60
CA ALA A 347 20.01 35.53 -23.10
C ALA A 347 21.10 36.61 -23.19
N SER A 348 21.21 37.22 -24.37
CA SER A 348 21.89 38.48 -24.59
C SER A 348 20.89 39.64 -24.64
N GLU A 349 21.38 40.88 -24.58
CA GLU A 349 20.53 42.05 -24.81
C GLU A 349 19.81 42.02 -26.16
N ASP A 350 20.47 41.51 -27.21
CA ASP A 350 19.90 41.48 -28.55
C ASP A 350 18.80 40.42 -28.66
N ASP A 351 18.99 39.24 -28.05
CA ASP A 351 17.93 38.21 -27.96
C ASP A 351 16.68 38.75 -27.25
N LEU A 352 16.88 39.54 -26.19
CA LEU A 352 15.79 40.12 -25.41
C LEU A 352 15.10 41.28 -26.16
N LYS A 353 15.85 42.09 -26.92
CA LYS A 353 15.28 43.13 -27.79
C LYS A 353 14.39 42.54 -28.88
N GLU A 354 14.77 41.40 -29.47
CA GLU A 354 13.93 40.67 -30.44
C GLU A 354 12.60 40.20 -29.82
N LEU A 355 12.59 39.95 -28.50
CA LEU A 355 11.40 39.60 -27.72
C LEU A 355 10.67 40.84 -27.14
N ASN A 356 10.97 42.04 -27.66
CA ASN A 356 10.41 43.32 -27.21
C ASN A 356 10.67 43.64 -25.74
N VAL A 357 11.81 43.18 -25.20
CA VAL A 357 12.27 43.52 -23.86
C VAL A 357 13.30 44.65 -23.96
N THR A 358 12.99 45.78 -23.33
CA THR A 358 13.89 46.95 -23.25
C THR A 358 14.45 47.09 -21.85
N ASP A 359 15.73 47.45 -21.72
CA ASP A 359 16.43 47.62 -20.42
C ASP A 359 16.30 46.40 -19.49
N PRO A 360 16.78 45.21 -19.91
CA PRO A 360 16.58 43.96 -19.16
C PRO A 360 17.40 43.88 -17.86
N ASP A 361 18.33 44.80 -17.61
CA ASP A 361 19.23 44.73 -16.47
C ASP A 361 18.51 44.98 -15.14
N ASN A 362 18.63 44.02 -14.22
CA ASN A 362 18.22 44.16 -12.83
C ASN A 362 18.98 43.17 -11.93
N THR A 363 18.97 43.43 -10.62
CA THR A 363 19.67 42.66 -9.58
C THR A 363 18.72 42.03 -8.57
N THR A 364 17.42 42.04 -8.86
CA THR A 364 16.37 41.59 -7.95
C THR A 364 16.40 40.06 -7.79
N GLU A 365 16.41 39.58 -6.54
CA GLU A 365 16.38 38.14 -6.22
C GLU A 365 14.95 37.55 -6.27
N ASP A 366 13.92 38.36 -6.01
CA ASP A 366 12.51 37.93 -6.06
C ASP A 366 11.92 38.12 -7.48
N PHE A 367 11.67 37.00 -8.14
CA PHE A 367 11.12 36.95 -9.50
C PHE A 367 9.75 37.64 -9.65
N ASN A 368 8.97 37.82 -8.58
CA ASN A 368 7.69 38.53 -8.64
C ASN A 368 7.86 40.05 -8.76
N SER A 369 9.03 40.56 -8.37
CA SER A 369 9.37 41.99 -8.40
C SER A 369 10.43 42.33 -9.45
N ALA A 370 10.97 41.31 -10.13
CA ALA A 370 11.89 41.51 -11.24
C ALA A 370 11.08 41.94 -12.47
N THR A 371 11.45 43.04 -13.13
CA THR A 371 10.83 43.55 -14.36
C THR A 371 11.92 44.28 -15.15
N PRO A 372 11.99 44.13 -16.48
CA PRO A 372 11.10 43.34 -17.34
C PRO A 372 11.46 41.85 -17.42
N VAL A 373 12.60 41.44 -16.84
CA VAL A 373 13.05 40.03 -16.80
C VAL A 373 13.50 39.66 -15.40
N PHE A 374 13.45 38.37 -15.09
CA PHE A 374 14.11 37.78 -13.93
C PHE A 374 15.37 37.03 -14.37
N TRP A 375 16.53 37.41 -13.84
CA TRP A 375 17.80 36.72 -14.10
C TRP A 375 18.08 35.66 -13.04
N PHE A 376 18.32 34.42 -13.47
CA PHE A 376 18.62 33.32 -12.53
C PHE A 376 19.91 33.52 -11.73
N LYS A 377 20.88 34.28 -12.26
CA LYS A 377 22.11 34.66 -11.52
C LYS A 377 21.82 35.40 -10.21
N ASN A 378 20.66 36.06 -10.11
CA ASN A 378 20.28 36.83 -8.92
C ASN A 378 19.67 35.93 -7.82
N ASN A 379 19.36 34.65 -8.09
CA ASN A 379 18.77 33.77 -7.08
C ASN A 379 19.31 32.35 -7.18
N SER A 380 20.29 32.04 -6.34
CA SER A 380 20.93 30.72 -6.31
C SER A 380 19.99 29.58 -5.90
N ALA A 381 18.84 29.85 -5.27
CA ALA A 381 17.87 28.81 -4.93
C ALA A 381 17.04 28.36 -6.14
N LEU A 382 16.94 29.21 -7.17
CA LEU A 382 16.15 28.94 -8.37
C LEU A 382 16.99 28.42 -9.55
N THR A 383 18.32 28.40 -9.43
CA THR A 383 19.21 27.87 -10.49
C THR A 383 19.01 26.39 -10.75
N SER A 384 18.62 25.62 -9.74
CA SER A 384 18.14 24.24 -9.88
C SER A 384 16.71 24.18 -9.35
N SER A 385 15.74 24.24 -10.25
CA SER A 385 14.33 24.35 -9.89
C SER A 385 13.40 23.83 -10.99
N ILE A 386 12.10 23.82 -10.71
CA ILE A 386 11.07 23.50 -11.68
C ILE A 386 10.23 24.75 -11.88
N TYR A 387 10.32 25.34 -13.07
CA TYR A 387 9.50 26.48 -13.47
C TYR A 387 8.12 26.01 -13.92
N PHE A 388 7.08 26.53 -13.28
CA PHE A 388 5.69 26.36 -13.68
C PHE A 388 5.01 27.71 -13.90
N GLY A 389 3.96 27.71 -14.72
CA GLY A 389 3.19 28.92 -14.94
C GLY A 389 1.97 28.72 -15.82
N ASP A 390 1.22 29.79 -15.96
CA ASP A 390 0.13 29.98 -16.92
C ASP A 390 0.36 31.26 -17.73
N SER A 391 -0.67 31.88 -18.29
CA SER A 391 -0.57 33.14 -19.06
C SER A 391 -0.38 34.40 -18.19
N SER A 392 -0.52 34.27 -16.87
CA SER A 392 -0.55 35.37 -15.90
C SER A 392 0.31 35.13 -14.66
N THR A 393 0.79 33.90 -14.48
CA THR A 393 1.49 33.46 -13.27
C THR A 393 2.81 32.80 -13.63
N ILE A 394 3.87 33.20 -12.94
CA ILE A 394 5.17 32.53 -12.90
C ILE A 394 5.34 31.96 -11.49
N GLY A 395 5.88 30.75 -11.38
CA GLY A 395 6.16 30.14 -10.09
C GLY A 395 7.20 29.04 -10.18
N PHE A 396 7.75 28.67 -9.02
CA PHE A 396 8.86 27.73 -8.94
C PHE A 396 8.67 26.69 -7.85
N ILE A 397 9.07 25.45 -8.15
CA ILE A 397 9.34 24.43 -7.13
C ILE A 397 10.85 24.34 -6.96
N TYR A 398 11.35 24.58 -5.75
CA TYR A 398 12.78 24.76 -5.49
C TYR A 398 13.19 24.21 -4.11
N ALA A 399 14.48 24.24 -3.83
CA ALA A 399 15.05 23.82 -2.57
C ALA A 399 15.99 24.91 -2.01
N GLY A 400 15.97 25.10 -0.69
CA GLY A 400 16.73 26.17 -0.02
C GLY A 400 16.09 27.56 -0.21
N GLY A 401 16.76 28.60 0.29
CA GLY A 401 16.29 30.01 0.17
C GLY A 401 15.11 30.40 1.08
N THR A 402 14.64 31.64 0.90
CA THR A 402 13.45 32.21 1.55
C THR A 402 12.17 31.82 0.80
N SER A 403 11.02 31.90 1.47
CA SER A 403 9.72 31.63 0.85
C SER A 403 9.33 32.77 -0.10
N TYR A 404 9.21 32.47 -1.39
CA TYR A 404 8.73 33.40 -2.42
C TYR A 404 7.23 33.25 -2.68
N ASN A 405 6.57 34.35 -3.09
CA ASN A 405 5.20 34.28 -3.60
C ASN A 405 5.15 33.41 -4.86
N ASN A 406 4.11 32.59 -5.04
CA ASN A 406 4.05 31.54 -6.06
C ASN A 406 5.25 30.56 -6.04
N GLY A 407 5.91 30.44 -4.89
CA GLY A 407 7.00 29.50 -4.65
C GLY A 407 6.55 28.28 -3.84
N MET A 408 7.09 27.10 -4.19
CA MET A 408 6.96 25.86 -3.43
C MET A 408 8.33 25.34 -3.05
N GLN A 409 8.60 25.29 -1.75
CA GLN A 409 9.86 24.80 -1.21
C GLN A 409 9.74 23.33 -0.81
N ILE A 410 10.62 22.50 -1.34
CA ILE A 410 10.76 21.07 -0.99
C ILE A 410 12.21 20.77 -0.61
N SER A 411 12.48 19.55 -0.11
CA SER A 411 13.86 19.15 0.19
C SER A 411 14.70 19.02 -1.09
N SER A 412 16.00 19.30 -1.03
CA SER A 412 16.90 19.17 -2.21
C SER A 412 16.92 17.75 -2.78
N SER A 413 16.80 16.73 -1.92
CA SER A 413 16.68 15.33 -2.36
C SER A 413 15.39 15.06 -3.11
N ASP A 414 14.26 15.59 -2.63
CA ASP A 414 12.97 15.42 -3.29
C ASP A 414 12.90 16.20 -4.60
N LEU A 415 13.50 17.40 -4.65
CA LEU A 415 13.58 18.19 -5.86
C LEU A 415 14.40 17.48 -6.94
N SER A 416 15.58 16.98 -6.60
CA SER A 416 16.44 16.26 -7.56
C SER A 416 15.73 15.01 -8.10
N ASN A 417 15.05 14.25 -7.22
CA ASN A 417 14.25 13.11 -7.64
C ASN A 417 13.11 13.52 -8.56
N LEU A 418 12.35 14.57 -8.20
CA LEU A 418 11.23 15.06 -8.98
C LEU A 418 11.69 15.55 -10.36
N MET A 419 12.73 16.37 -10.44
CA MET A 419 13.33 16.87 -11.70
C MET A 419 13.78 15.73 -12.62
N SER A 420 14.16 14.56 -12.09
CA SER A 420 14.52 13.39 -12.89
C SER A 420 13.33 12.62 -13.48
N GLN A 421 12.12 12.86 -12.95
CA GLN A 421 10.90 12.14 -13.30
C GLN A 421 9.92 12.98 -14.12
N ILE A 422 9.94 14.30 -13.94
CA ILE A 422 9.02 15.21 -14.63
C ILE A 422 9.63 15.77 -15.91
N SER A 423 8.76 16.17 -16.84
CA SER A 423 9.12 16.85 -18.08
C SER A 423 8.31 18.14 -18.25
N SER A 424 8.79 19.03 -19.11
CA SER A 424 7.99 20.18 -19.57
C SER A 424 6.68 19.72 -20.20
N GLY A 425 5.63 20.53 -20.09
CA GLY A 425 4.29 20.26 -20.60
C GLY A 425 3.41 19.42 -19.67
N ILE A 426 3.94 18.87 -18.57
CA ILE A 426 3.12 18.19 -17.56
C ILE A 426 2.19 19.20 -16.88
N THR A 427 0.94 18.79 -16.65
CA THR A 427 0.00 19.56 -15.83
C THR A 427 0.44 19.52 -14.38
N PHE A 428 0.56 20.69 -13.76
CA PHE A 428 0.71 20.84 -12.32
C PHE A 428 -0.61 21.30 -11.72
N TYR A 429 -1.20 20.49 -10.85
CA TYR A 429 -2.47 20.79 -10.21
C TYR A 429 -2.28 20.98 -8.71
N VAL A 430 -2.74 22.14 -8.22
CA VAL A 430 -2.72 22.51 -6.81
C VAL A 430 -4.14 22.42 -6.27
N ASN A 431 -4.34 21.50 -5.34
CA ASN A 431 -5.60 21.24 -4.67
C ASN A 431 -5.63 21.79 -3.25
#